data_AF-A0A2V5P722-F1
#
_entry.id   AF-A0A2V5P722-F1
#
_cell.length_a   1.000
_cell.length_b   1.000
_cell.length_c   1.000
_cell.angle_alpha   90.00
_cell.angle_beta   90.00
_cell.angle_gamma   90.00
#
_symmetry.space_group_name_H-M   'P 1'
#
loop_
_entity.id
_entity.type
_entity.pdbx_description
1 polymer ?
#
loop_
_entity_poly.entity_id
_entity_poly.type
_entity_poly.pdbx_seq_one_letter_code
_entity_poly.pdbx_strand_id
1 'polypeptide(L)'
;MVSSIMETEIAAAQRNTGQIAGHELVGHRLVGVMPSQPLVNIWIRITSKIVKYGFAIEYRDLEPPRTGIFDGLRLTLDPDVDFEMQCFILLHLFGHSVQWVAPSLAEKLGPLQNTTDREAFMKVLHDYEYEAARFGMQLLHEAGIRDFDQWYADFVVTDWQYLERYYREGAIPPWRECVATGQPLIQPEPIPRLEHKPMEVRFAF
;
A
#
# COMPACT_ATOMS: atom_id res chain seq x y z
N MET A 1 -21.92 0.91 -7.65
CA MET A 1 -21.73 1.46 -9.02
C MET A 1 -20.40 2.24 -9.17
N VAL A 2 -19.48 2.16 -8.18
CA VAL A 2 -18.09 2.68 -8.27
C VAL A 2 -17.05 1.54 -8.35
N SER A 3 -17.37 0.32 -7.88
CA SER A 3 -16.55 -0.87 -8.20
C SER A 3 -16.48 -1.11 -9.70
N SER A 4 -17.53 -0.74 -10.44
CA SER A 4 -17.56 -0.75 -11.90
C SER A 4 -16.59 0.26 -12.52
N ILE A 5 -16.30 1.42 -11.93
CA ILE A 5 -15.37 2.38 -12.56
C ILE A 5 -13.93 1.91 -12.36
N MET A 6 -13.55 1.47 -11.15
CA MET A 6 -12.24 0.82 -10.92
C MET A 6 -12.06 -0.43 -11.80
N GLU A 7 -13.06 -1.31 -11.90
CA GLU A 7 -12.97 -2.51 -12.74
C GLU A 7 -12.96 -2.19 -14.25
N THR A 8 -13.73 -1.19 -14.70
CA THR A 8 -13.85 -0.85 -16.12
C THR A 8 -12.64 -0.07 -16.63
N GLU A 9 -12.01 0.78 -15.81
CA GLU A 9 -10.78 1.48 -16.16
C GLU A 9 -9.57 0.54 -16.13
N ILE A 10 -9.51 -0.41 -15.19
CA ILE A 10 -8.51 -1.50 -15.20
C ILE A 10 -8.67 -2.35 -16.48
N ALA A 11 -9.90 -2.70 -16.88
CA ALA A 11 -10.17 -3.45 -18.10
C ALA A 11 -9.90 -2.67 -19.41
N ALA A 12 -9.87 -1.33 -19.35
CA ALA A 12 -9.50 -0.48 -20.48
C ALA A 12 -7.98 -0.31 -20.59
N ALA A 13 -7.26 -0.15 -19.47
CA ALA A 13 -5.80 -0.12 -19.42
C ALA A 13 -5.17 -1.46 -19.85
N GLN A 14 -5.81 -2.58 -19.49
CA GLN A 14 -5.43 -3.93 -19.94
C GLN A 14 -5.46 -4.14 -21.45
N ARG A 15 -6.20 -3.31 -22.21
CA ARG A 15 -6.29 -3.43 -23.68
C ARG A 15 -5.16 -2.73 -24.42
N ASN A 16 -4.34 -1.93 -23.74
CA ASN A 16 -3.28 -1.15 -24.38
C ASN A 16 -1.86 -1.48 -23.88
N THR A 17 -1.74 -2.43 -22.96
CA THR A 17 -0.46 -3.08 -22.67
C THR A 17 -0.24 -4.15 -23.74
N GLY A 18 0.70 -3.92 -24.66
CA GLY A 18 1.33 -5.04 -25.38
C GLY A 18 1.71 -6.12 -24.36
N GLN A 19 1.62 -7.40 -24.71
CA GLN A 19 1.96 -8.54 -23.83
C GLN A 19 3.30 -8.29 -23.11
N ILE A 20 3.23 -7.74 -21.92
CA ILE A 20 4.32 -7.68 -20.95
C ILE A 20 3.92 -8.75 -19.95
N ALA A 21 4.73 -9.80 -19.86
CA ALA A 21 4.44 -10.87 -18.92
C ALA A 21 4.48 -10.31 -17.49
N GLY A 22 3.74 -10.89 -16.56
CA GLY A 22 3.55 -10.26 -15.26
C GLY A 22 4.85 -9.98 -14.49
N HIS A 23 5.84 -10.83 -14.67
CA HIS A 23 7.20 -10.69 -14.14
C HIS A 23 8.04 -9.57 -14.79
N GLU A 24 7.59 -8.94 -15.88
CA GLU A 24 8.31 -7.88 -16.60
C GLU A 24 7.85 -6.47 -16.19
N LEU A 25 6.74 -6.34 -15.46
CA LEU A 25 6.41 -5.12 -14.69
C LEU A 25 7.14 -5.09 -13.33
N VAL A 26 7.83 -6.19 -13.00
CA VAL A 26 8.50 -6.46 -11.73
C VAL A 26 9.99 -6.17 -11.90
N GLY A 27 10.36 -4.95 -11.55
CA GLY A 27 11.75 -4.54 -11.39
C GLY A 27 11.92 -3.88 -10.03
N HIS A 28 13.17 -3.81 -9.58
CA HIS A 28 13.70 -3.07 -8.43
C HIS A 28 12.95 -1.76 -8.13
N ARG A 29 11.79 -1.89 -7.45
CA ARG A 29 11.01 -0.78 -6.88
C ARG A 29 11.70 -0.37 -5.60
N LEU A 30 12.79 0.35 -5.81
CA LEU A 30 13.69 0.80 -4.77
C LEU A 30 13.50 2.31 -4.61
N VAL A 31 13.53 2.77 -3.37
CA VAL A 31 13.62 4.20 -3.01
C VAL A 31 15.04 4.55 -2.53
N GLY A 32 15.85 3.51 -2.27
CA GLY A 32 17.28 3.55 -2.03
C GLY A 32 17.85 2.14 -2.15
N VAL A 33 19.00 1.87 -1.53
CA VAL A 33 19.51 0.50 -1.38
C VAL A 33 19.65 0.23 0.12
N MET A 34 18.58 -0.25 0.76
CA MET A 34 18.68 -0.61 2.16
C MET A 34 19.51 -1.90 2.31
N PRO A 35 20.47 -1.96 3.25
CA PRO A 35 21.20 -3.20 3.51
C PRO A 35 20.24 -4.32 3.94
N SER A 36 20.53 -5.56 3.56
CA SER A 36 19.64 -6.71 3.79
C SER A 36 19.37 -6.97 5.28
N GLN A 37 20.35 -6.74 6.16
CA GLN A 37 20.21 -7.01 7.59
C GLN A 37 19.11 -6.15 8.26
N PRO A 38 19.06 -4.82 8.05
CA PRO A 38 17.92 -3.98 8.36
C PRO A 38 16.57 -4.50 7.84
N LEU A 39 16.49 -4.85 6.55
CA LEU A 39 15.25 -5.32 5.93
C LEU A 39 14.74 -6.60 6.59
N VAL A 40 15.63 -7.57 6.85
CA VAL A 40 15.28 -8.80 7.57
C VAL A 40 14.79 -8.50 8.99
N ASN A 41 15.42 -7.54 9.68
CA ASN A 41 14.99 -7.13 11.02
C ASN A 41 13.61 -6.43 10.99
N ILE A 42 13.36 -5.58 10.00
CA ILE A 42 12.04 -4.98 9.75
C ILE A 42 11.02 -6.10 9.55
N TRP A 43 11.24 -6.96 8.56
CA TRP A 43 10.35 -8.05 8.19
C TRP A 43 9.94 -8.92 9.39
N ILE A 44 10.91 -9.44 10.15
CA ILE A 44 10.65 -10.31 11.30
C ILE A 44 9.77 -9.61 12.36
N ARG A 45 10.05 -8.32 12.62
CA ARG A 45 9.36 -7.60 13.70
C ARG A 45 7.95 -7.15 13.27
N ILE A 46 7.79 -6.66 12.04
CA ILE A 46 6.49 -6.20 11.52
C ILE A 46 5.55 -7.39 11.31
N THR A 47 6.04 -8.51 10.76
CA THR A 47 5.23 -9.73 10.60
C THR A 47 4.75 -10.27 11.95
N SER A 48 5.62 -10.32 12.96
CA SER A 48 5.23 -10.71 14.32
C SER A 48 4.16 -9.79 14.91
N LYS A 49 4.26 -8.48 14.67
CA LYS A 49 3.28 -7.50 15.17
C LYS A 49 1.94 -7.61 14.45
N ILE A 50 1.95 -7.72 13.12
CA ILE A 50 0.75 -7.88 12.29
C ILE A 50 -0.05 -9.12 12.73
N VAL A 51 0.64 -10.25 12.96
CA VAL A 51 0.01 -11.47 13.48
C VAL A 51 -0.57 -11.27 14.88
N LYS A 52 0.12 -10.53 15.75
CA LYS A 52 -0.41 -10.19 17.09
C LYS A 52 -1.58 -9.21 17.04
N TYR A 53 -1.69 -8.41 15.99
CA TYR A 53 -2.87 -7.61 15.71
C TYR A 53 -4.04 -8.44 15.21
N GLY A 54 -3.82 -9.71 14.81
CA GLY A 54 -4.87 -10.65 14.42
C GLY A 54 -4.98 -10.91 12.92
N PHE A 55 -4.08 -10.37 12.10
CA PHE A 55 -4.04 -10.63 10.66
C PHE A 55 -3.18 -11.84 10.33
N ALA A 56 -3.55 -12.60 9.30
CA ALA A 56 -2.65 -13.56 8.66
C ALA A 56 -1.80 -12.90 7.56
N ILE A 57 -0.67 -13.51 7.22
CA ILE A 57 0.20 -13.08 6.13
C ILE A 57 0.37 -14.25 5.18
N GLU A 58 0.19 -14.01 3.89
CA GLU A 58 0.23 -15.02 2.83
C GLU A 58 1.08 -14.53 1.66
N TYR A 59 1.74 -15.46 0.96
CA TYR A 59 2.28 -15.21 -0.38
C TYR A 59 1.41 -15.91 -1.41
N ARG A 60 1.10 -15.21 -2.51
CA ARG A 60 0.36 -15.76 -3.64
C ARG A 60 0.73 -15.01 -4.90
N ASP A 61 0.81 -15.71 -6.02
CA ASP A 61 0.94 -15.09 -7.34
C ASP A 61 -0.26 -14.17 -7.60
N LEU A 62 0.00 -12.88 -7.89
CA LEU A 62 -1.02 -11.88 -8.12
C LEU A 62 -0.97 -11.38 -9.56
N GLU A 63 -2.14 -11.29 -10.18
CA GLU A 63 -2.23 -10.73 -11.52
C GLU A 63 -1.76 -9.26 -11.54
N PRO A 64 -0.76 -8.91 -12.37
CA PRO A 64 -0.25 -7.56 -12.50
C PRO A 64 -1.37 -6.54 -12.79
N PRO A 65 -1.20 -5.28 -12.35
CA PRO A 65 -0.03 -4.70 -11.70
C PRO A 65 -0.01 -4.87 -10.16
N ARG A 66 -0.80 -5.80 -9.61
CA ARG A 66 -0.99 -5.93 -8.16
C ARG A 66 0.28 -6.46 -7.49
N THR A 67 0.71 -5.80 -6.44
CA THR A 67 1.88 -6.19 -5.64
C THR A 67 1.47 -6.72 -4.26
N GLY A 68 0.27 -6.36 -3.80
CA GLY A 68 -0.31 -6.86 -2.56
C GLY A 68 -1.81 -6.60 -2.45
N ILE A 69 -2.49 -7.40 -1.62
CA ILE A 69 -3.94 -7.32 -1.37
C ILE A 69 -4.27 -7.60 0.09
N PHE A 70 -5.50 -7.28 0.48
CA PHE A 70 -6.04 -7.61 1.80
C PHE A 70 -7.55 -7.90 1.78
N ASP A 71 -8.02 -8.72 2.71
CA ASP A 71 -9.42 -9.18 2.79
C ASP A 71 -10.07 -8.96 4.18
N GLY A 72 -9.45 -8.09 5.01
CA GLY A 72 -9.88 -7.81 6.38
C GLY A 72 -9.47 -8.88 7.39
N LEU A 73 -8.89 -10.00 6.94
CA LEU A 73 -8.34 -11.06 7.78
C LEU A 73 -6.88 -11.38 7.42
N ARG A 74 -6.48 -11.18 6.16
CA ARG A 74 -5.19 -11.54 5.60
C ARG A 74 -4.59 -10.39 4.81
N LEU A 75 -3.26 -10.30 4.87
CA LEU A 75 -2.43 -9.52 3.97
C LEU A 75 -1.73 -10.50 3.04
N THR A 76 -1.95 -10.39 1.74
CA THR A 76 -1.32 -11.28 0.74
C THR A 76 -0.36 -10.47 -0.12
N LEU A 77 0.86 -10.95 -0.26
CA LEU A 77 1.92 -10.33 -1.05
C LEU A 77 2.22 -11.19 -2.29
N ASP A 78 2.56 -10.52 -3.37
CA ASP A 78 3.16 -11.20 -4.52
C ASP A 78 4.61 -11.60 -4.20
N PRO A 79 5.00 -12.88 -4.36
CA PRO A 79 6.36 -13.34 -4.07
C PRO A 79 7.43 -12.78 -5.02
N ASP A 80 7.06 -12.32 -6.21
CA ASP A 80 8.02 -11.83 -7.22
C ASP A 80 8.47 -10.39 -6.96
N VAL A 81 7.78 -9.66 -6.07
CA VAL A 81 8.16 -8.31 -5.66
C VAL A 81 9.48 -8.33 -4.89
N ASP A 82 10.38 -7.37 -5.15
CA ASP A 82 11.64 -7.26 -4.41
C ASP A 82 11.46 -7.09 -2.89
N PHE A 83 12.37 -7.66 -2.11
CA PHE A 83 12.21 -7.77 -0.65
C PHE A 83 12.07 -6.42 0.08
N GLU A 84 12.74 -5.36 -0.40
CA GLU A 84 12.57 -4.01 0.16
C GLU A 84 11.14 -3.50 -0.06
N MET A 85 10.61 -3.66 -1.27
CA MET A 85 9.24 -3.32 -1.61
C MET A 85 8.23 -4.19 -0.83
N GLN A 86 8.51 -5.48 -0.62
CA GLN A 86 7.66 -6.33 0.23
C GLN A 86 7.57 -5.79 1.67
N CYS A 87 8.67 -5.29 2.24
CA CYS A 87 8.66 -4.68 3.57
C CYS A 87 7.77 -3.43 3.62
N PHE A 88 7.82 -2.58 2.58
CA PHE A 88 6.96 -1.42 2.46
C PHE A 88 5.48 -1.80 2.27
N ILE A 89 5.17 -2.65 1.27
CA ILE A 89 3.80 -3.07 0.97
C ILE A 89 3.15 -3.69 2.19
N LEU A 90 3.87 -4.50 2.97
CA LEU A 90 3.30 -5.13 4.14
C LEU A 90 2.87 -4.12 5.22
N LEU A 91 3.67 -3.06 5.42
CA LEU A 91 3.32 -1.94 6.31
C LEU A 91 2.13 -1.15 5.76
N HIS A 92 2.10 -0.91 4.45
CA HIS A 92 1.05 -0.14 3.78
C HIS A 92 -0.29 -0.88 3.78
N LEU A 93 -0.29 -2.16 3.42
CA LEU A 93 -1.46 -3.06 3.51
C LEU A 93 -1.99 -3.19 4.94
N PHE A 94 -1.10 -3.21 5.94
CA PHE A 94 -1.53 -3.17 7.34
C PHE A 94 -2.29 -1.88 7.64
N GLY A 95 -1.75 -0.72 7.22
CA GLY A 95 -2.40 0.56 7.40
C GLY A 95 -3.79 0.63 6.78
N HIS A 96 -3.93 0.15 5.53
CA HIS A 96 -5.25 0.03 4.92
C HIS A 96 -6.15 -0.96 5.65
N SER A 97 -5.63 -2.10 6.06
CA SER A 97 -6.43 -3.08 6.80
C SER A 97 -7.00 -2.48 8.09
N VAL A 98 -6.23 -1.65 8.80
CA VAL A 98 -6.72 -0.88 9.96
C VAL A 98 -7.90 0.01 9.58
N GLN A 99 -7.81 0.79 8.49
CA GLN A 99 -8.90 1.67 8.03
C GLN A 99 -10.20 0.92 7.78
N TRP A 100 -10.11 -0.32 7.26
CA TRP A 100 -11.28 -1.11 6.88
C TRP A 100 -11.89 -1.96 8.00
N VAL A 101 -11.08 -2.38 8.98
CA VAL A 101 -11.56 -3.23 10.09
C VAL A 101 -11.80 -2.46 11.38
N ALA A 102 -11.36 -1.21 11.50
CA ALA A 102 -11.63 -0.37 12.67
C ALA A 102 -13.00 0.31 12.56
N PRO A 103 -13.96 0.03 13.46
CA PRO A 103 -15.29 0.65 13.41
C PRO A 103 -15.24 2.19 13.49
N SER A 104 -14.27 2.74 14.23
CA SER A 104 -14.10 4.19 14.40
C SER A 104 -13.67 4.91 13.12
N LEU A 105 -13.24 4.18 12.07
CA LEU A 105 -12.80 4.75 10.79
C LEU A 105 -13.81 4.51 9.66
N ALA A 106 -14.88 3.74 9.90
CA ALA A 106 -15.81 3.31 8.86
C ALA A 106 -16.46 4.49 8.10
N GLU A 107 -16.81 5.58 8.79
CA GLU A 107 -17.42 6.75 8.17
C GLU A 107 -16.47 7.48 7.20
N LYS A 108 -15.15 7.37 7.41
CA LYS A 108 -14.13 7.99 6.55
C LYS A 108 -14.00 7.33 5.19
N LEU A 109 -14.49 6.09 5.04
CA LEU A 109 -14.44 5.35 3.77
C LEU A 109 -15.54 5.77 2.78
N GLY A 110 -16.59 6.43 3.27
CA GLY A 110 -17.72 6.89 2.43
C GLY A 110 -17.27 7.78 1.27
N PRO A 111 -16.50 8.85 1.51
CA PRO A 111 -15.98 9.71 0.44
C PRO A 111 -15.16 8.96 -0.63
N LEU A 112 -14.33 7.98 -0.23
CA LEU A 112 -13.51 7.22 -1.18
C LEU A 112 -14.36 6.44 -2.20
N GLN A 113 -15.54 5.97 -1.76
CA GLN A 113 -16.44 5.17 -2.60
C GLN A 113 -17.45 5.99 -3.40
N ASN A 114 -17.70 7.25 -3.01
CA ASN A 114 -18.84 8.02 -3.51
C ASN A 114 -18.46 9.34 -4.18
N THR A 115 -17.19 9.78 -4.09
CA THR A 115 -16.74 11.01 -4.75
C THR A 115 -16.53 10.75 -6.24
N THR A 116 -17.28 11.45 -7.08
CA THR A 116 -17.22 11.31 -8.55
C THR A 116 -16.45 12.44 -9.23
N ASP A 117 -16.32 13.59 -8.58
CA ASP A 117 -15.48 14.67 -9.08
C ASP A 117 -14.01 14.28 -8.94
N ARG A 118 -13.24 14.42 -10.02
CA ARG A 118 -11.88 13.88 -10.09
C ARG A 118 -10.92 14.62 -9.16
N GLU A 119 -10.98 15.95 -9.08
CA GLU A 119 -10.07 16.72 -8.22
C GLU A 119 -10.37 16.47 -6.74
N ALA A 120 -11.65 16.44 -6.38
CA ALA A 120 -12.09 16.07 -5.04
C ALA A 120 -11.69 14.61 -4.71
N PHE A 121 -11.84 13.69 -5.65
CA PHE A 121 -11.44 12.29 -5.47
C PHE A 121 -9.94 12.16 -5.24
N MET A 122 -9.10 12.86 -6.02
CA MET A 122 -7.65 12.83 -5.81
C MET A 122 -7.25 13.33 -4.42
N LYS A 123 -7.94 14.34 -3.88
CA LYS A 123 -7.71 14.79 -2.51
C LYS A 123 -8.12 13.73 -1.49
N VAL A 124 -9.30 13.13 -1.65
CA VAL A 124 -9.78 12.05 -0.77
C VAL A 124 -8.84 10.85 -0.80
N LEU A 125 -8.35 10.48 -1.98
CA LEU A 125 -7.40 9.38 -2.16
C LEU A 125 -6.08 9.71 -1.47
N HIS A 126 -5.52 10.91 -1.65
CA HIS A 126 -4.31 11.33 -0.93
C HIS A 126 -4.47 11.22 0.59
N ASP A 127 -5.56 11.75 1.13
CA ASP A 127 -5.82 11.71 2.57
C ASP A 127 -5.98 10.26 3.09
N TYR A 128 -6.59 9.39 2.29
CA TYR A 128 -6.73 7.95 2.56
C TYR A 128 -5.38 7.22 2.57
N GLU A 129 -4.53 7.44 1.57
CA GLU A 129 -3.18 6.84 1.47
C GLU A 129 -2.28 7.32 2.63
N TYR A 130 -2.31 8.62 2.94
CA TYR A 130 -1.50 9.17 4.02
C TYR A 130 -1.96 8.67 5.40
N GLU A 131 -3.26 8.50 5.63
CA GLU A 131 -3.75 7.93 6.89
C GLU A 131 -3.29 6.47 7.07
N ALA A 132 -3.33 5.65 6.00
CA ALA A 132 -2.79 4.30 6.02
C ALA A 132 -1.30 4.29 6.38
N ALA A 133 -0.51 5.18 5.76
CA ALA A 133 0.90 5.33 6.05
C ALA A 133 1.18 5.67 7.52
N ARG A 134 0.33 6.49 8.16
CA ARG A 134 0.50 6.84 9.58
C ARG A 134 0.31 5.63 10.51
N PHE A 135 -0.58 4.70 10.17
CA PHE A 135 -0.71 3.42 10.89
C PHE A 135 0.47 2.48 10.62
N GLY A 136 1.00 2.44 9.39
CA GLY A 136 2.21 1.70 9.07
C GLY A 136 3.44 2.22 9.84
N MET A 137 3.59 3.53 9.97
CA MET A 137 4.63 4.15 10.81
C MET A 137 4.46 3.77 12.30
N GLN A 138 3.23 3.84 12.82
CA GLN A 138 2.95 3.41 14.19
C GLN A 138 3.32 1.94 14.41
N LEU A 139 3.03 1.06 13.45
CA LEU A 139 3.41 -0.35 13.51
C LEU A 139 4.94 -0.54 13.59
N LEU A 140 5.70 0.19 12.77
CA LEU A 140 7.17 0.20 12.85
C LEU A 140 7.66 0.59 14.25
N HIS A 141 7.10 1.67 14.80
CA HIS A 141 7.47 2.17 16.12
C HIS A 141 7.13 1.18 17.23
N GLU A 142 5.96 0.55 17.17
CA GLU A 142 5.57 -0.50 18.11
C GLU A 142 6.40 -1.77 17.99
N ALA A 143 6.93 -2.04 16.79
CA ALA A 143 7.92 -3.08 16.51
C ALA A 143 9.32 -2.72 17.05
N GLY A 144 9.48 -1.53 17.63
CA GLY A 144 10.74 -1.03 18.18
C GLY A 144 11.73 -0.60 17.11
N ILE A 145 11.24 -0.18 15.95
CA ILE A 145 12.02 0.30 14.82
C ILE A 145 11.75 1.80 14.66
N ARG A 146 12.77 2.63 14.86
CA ARG A 146 12.67 4.11 14.79
C ARG A 146 13.75 4.75 13.92
N ASP A 147 14.76 3.98 13.53
CA ASP A 147 15.89 4.49 12.74
C ASP A 147 15.59 4.51 11.23
N PHE A 148 14.38 4.11 10.83
CA PHE A 148 13.95 3.98 9.43
C PHE A 148 12.75 4.86 9.08
N ASP A 149 12.44 5.87 9.91
CA ASP A 149 11.33 6.79 9.67
C ASP A 149 11.49 7.54 8.34
N GLN A 150 12.71 7.96 8.00
CA GLN A 150 13.00 8.65 6.73
C GLN A 150 12.82 7.72 5.53
N TRP A 151 13.31 6.48 5.63
CA TRP A 151 13.13 5.48 4.57
C TRP A 151 11.65 5.24 4.29
N TYR A 152 10.86 5.08 5.35
CA TYR A 152 9.42 4.85 5.21
C TYR A 152 8.71 6.08 4.63
N ALA A 153 9.07 7.30 5.06
CA ALA A 153 8.50 8.53 4.51
C ALA A 153 8.82 8.73 3.02
N ASP A 154 10.06 8.48 2.61
CA ASP A 154 10.49 8.54 1.21
C ASP A 154 9.72 7.51 0.36
N PHE A 155 9.48 6.32 0.92
CA PHE A 155 8.69 5.27 0.26
C PHE A 155 7.22 5.64 0.09
N VAL A 156 6.57 6.15 1.14
CA VAL A 156 5.17 6.60 1.10
C VAL A 156 4.98 7.69 0.05
N VAL A 157 5.91 8.66 -0.04
CA VAL A 157 5.79 9.71 -1.05
C VAL A 157 6.10 9.19 -2.45
N THR A 158 7.05 8.26 -2.60
CA THR A 158 7.32 7.61 -3.89
C THR A 158 6.09 6.86 -4.40
N ASP A 159 5.45 6.10 -3.51
CA ASP A 159 4.23 5.36 -3.79
C ASP A 159 3.07 6.29 -4.18
N TRP A 160 2.88 7.39 -3.43
CA TRP A 160 1.91 8.41 -3.79
C TRP A 160 2.18 9.01 -5.18
N GLN A 161 3.43 9.36 -5.51
CA GLN A 161 3.77 9.91 -6.83
C GLN A 161 3.47 8.90 -7.95
N TYR A 162 3.74 7.62 -7.70
CA TYR A 162 3.41 6.54 -8.61
C TYR A 162 1.89 6.42 -8.84
N LEU A 163 1.11 6.42 -7.75
CA LEU A 163 -0.34 6.32 -7.78
C LEU A 163 -1.01 7.55 -8.41
N GLU A 164 -0.59 8.76 -8.03
CA GLU A 164 -1.12 10.01 -8.56
C GLU A 164 -0.91 10.09 -10.07
N ARG A 165 0.29 9.75 -10.55
CA ARG A 165 0.60 9.71 -11.98
C ARG A 165 -0.25 8.67 -12.71
N TYR A 166 -0.44 7.49 -12.13
CA TYR A 166 -1.34 6.49 -12.71
C TYR A 166 -2.75 7.02 -12.92
N TYR A 167 -3.35 7.68 -11.91
CA TYR A 167 -4.70 8.26 -12.04
C TYR A 167 -4.76 9.47 -12.99
N ARG A 168 -3.68 10.26 -13.08
CA ARG A 168 -3.65 11.44 -13.97
C ARG A 168 -3.39 11.08 -15.42
N GLU A 169 -2.51 10.12 -15.67
CA GLU A 169 -2.02 9.75 -17.00
C GLU A 169 -2.80 8.57 -17.59
N GLY A 170 -3.49 7.78 -16.77
CA GLY A 170 -4.20 6.57 -17.19
C GLY A 170 -3.27 5.42 -17.61
N ALA A 171 -1.99 5.51 -17.24
CA ALA A 171 -0.94 4.54 -17.57
C ALA A 171 0.01 4.36 -16.39
N ILE A 172 0.63 3.18 -16.28
CA ILE A 172 1.60 2.87 -15.23
C ILE A 172 2.89 3.69 -15.49
N PRO A 173 3.28 4.60 -14.60
CA PRO A 173 4.52 5.37 -14.78
C PRO A 173 5.75 4.51 -14.46
N PRO A 174 6.93 4.83 -15.00
CA PRO A 174 8.18 4.20 -14.58
C PRO A 174 8.48 4.54 -13.11
N TRP A 175 8.66 3.53 -12.25
CA TRP A 175 8.90 3.71 -10.81
C TRP A 175 10.04 4.68 -10.49
N ARG A 176 11.17 4.56 -11.19
CA ARG A 176 12.36 5.42 -11.02
C ARG A 176 12.08 6.91 -11.17
N GLU A 177 11.03 7.29 -11.89
CA GLU A 177 10.64 8.69 -12.10
C GLU A 177 9.74 9.22 -10.98
N CYS A 178 9.28 8.34 -10.10
CA CYS A 178 8.44 8.66 -8.94
C CYS A 178 9.25 8.67 -7.63
N VAL A 179 10.53 8.27 -7.68
CA VAL A 179 11.37 8.15 -6.48
C VAL A 179 11.55 9.50 -5.81
N ALA A 180 11.09 9.59 -4.56
CA ALA A 180 11.23 10.75 -3.70
C ALA A 180 12.29 10.47 -2.62
N THR A 181 13.04 11.49 -2.22
CA THR A 181 14.03 11.39 -1.13
C THR A 181 13.97 12.60 -0.21
N GLY A 182 14.34 12.43 1.06
CA GLY A 182 14.38 13.52 2.05
C GLY A 182 13.02 14.16 2.34
N GLN A 183 11.95 13.38 2.25
CA GLN A 183 10.58 13.84 2.43
C GLN A 183 10.24 14.10 3.90
N PRO A 184 9.24 14.95 4.19
CA PRO A 184 8.77 15.15 5.56
C PRO A 184 8.38 13.84 6.23
N LEU A 185 8.77 13.66 7.50
CA LEU A 185 8.48 12.44 8.24
C LEU A 185 6.98 12.24 8.45
N ILE A 186 6.51 11.02 8.14
CA ILE A 186 5.16 10.57 8.44
C ILE A 186 5.00 10.51 9.97
N GLN A 187 4.02 11.24 10.50
CA GLN A 187 3.73 11.23 11.92
C GLN A 187 2.90 9.99 12.28
N PRO A 188 3.35 9.12 13.20
CA PRO A 188 2.60 7.92 13.56
C PRO A 188 1.21 8.26 14.10
N GLU A 189 0.23 7.40 13.82
CA GLU A 189 -1.12 7.50 14.38
C GLU A 189 -1.44 6.24 15.21
N PRO A 190 -1.93 6.37 16.45
CA PRO A 190 -2.28 5.22 17.27
C PRO A 190 -3.25 4.28 16.55
N ILE A 191 -2.93 2.99 16.53
CA ILE A 191 -3.78 1.97 15.90
C ILE A 191 -5.06 1.83 16.75
N PRO A 192 -6.25 2.08 16.18
CA PRO A 192 -7.52 1.95 16.90
C PRO A 192 -7.85 0.49 17.21
N ARG A 193 -8.90 0.28 17.99
CA ARG A 193 -9.45 -1.06 18.21
C ARG A 193 -9.93 -1.65 16.88
N LEU A 194 -9.47 -2.88 16.59
CA LEU A 194 -9.79 -3.61 15.38
C LEU A 194 -10.95 -4.60 15.62
N GLU A 195 -11.84 -4.72 14.62
CA GLU A 195 -12.88 -5.74 14.56
C GLU A 195 -12.74 -6.53 13.25
N HIS A 196 -11.90 -7.55 13.29
CA HIS A 196 -11.59 -8.42 12.16
C HIS A 196 -12.85 -9.08 11.61
N LYS A 197 -13.06 -8.91 10.30
CA LYS A 197 -14.16 -9.51 9.56
C LYS A 197 -13.74 -9.72 8.10
N PRO A 198 -14.22 -10.78 7.46
CA PRO A 198 -14.05 -10.91 6.02
C PRO A 198 -14.67 -9.72 5.29
N MET A 199 -14.00 -9.27 4.24
CA MET A 199 -14.52 -8.27 3.32
C MET A 199 -14.11 -8.60 1.88
N GLU A 200 -14.68 -7.87 0.93
CA GLU A 200 -14.25 -7.90 -0.46
C GLU A 200 -12.75 -7.60 -0.57
N VAL A 201 -12.04 -8.35 -1.40
CA VAL A 201 -10.60 -8.18 -1.61
C VAL A 201 -10.32 -6.76 -2.11
N ARG A 202 -9.40 -6.09 -1.43
CA ARG A 202 -8.90 -4.76 -1.76
C ARG A 202 -7.44 -4.85 -2.16
N PHE A 203 -7.00 -3.90 -2.98
CA PHE A 203 -5.65 -3.85 -3.55
C PHE A 203 -4.94 -2.62 -3.01
N ALA A 204 -3.63 -2.74 -2.77
CA ALA A 204 -2.71 -1.61 -2.71
C ALA A 204 -1.83 -1.64 -3.97
N PHE A 205 -1.43 -0.48 -4.47
CA PHE A 205 -0.57 -0.35 -5.66
C PHE A 205 0.92 -0.51 -5.31
#